data_AF-A0A3F2ZYA5-F1
#
_entry.id   AF-A0A3F2ZYA5-F1
#
_cell.length_a   1.000
_cell.length_b   1.000
_cell.length_c   1.000
_cell.angle_alpha   90.00
_cell.angle_beta   90.00
_cell.angle_gamma   90.00
#
_symmetry.space_group_name_H-M   'P 1'
#
loop_
_entity.id
_entity.type
_entity.pdbx_description
1 polymer ?
#
loop_
_entity_poly.entity_id
_entity_poly.type
_entity_poly.pdbx_seq_one_letter_code
_entity_poly.pdbx_strand_id
1 'polypeptide(L)'
;MIKERSDLKFLFLTKRIDLDIVFLNIGMMATIIICCTIENQKNADYKLSIFKDLPIKHKCITVQPLLEKVNIKKYLKDIELVVVGGESDNNARTLDYDWVLDIRNQCVKANVNFEFRQCGTHFIKDGKLYNLQVKDLCKQAKLANINYNI
;
A
#
# COMPACT_ATOMS: atom_id res chain seq x y z
N MET A 1 5.02 22.53 -14.73
CA MET A 1 5.68 21.22 -14.45
C MET A 1 4.83 19.98 -14.75
N ILE A 2 3.80 19.60 -13.98
CA ILE A 2 3.02 18.37 -14.28
C ILE A 2 2.15 18.51 -15.53
N LYS A 3 1.48 19.67 -15.70
CA LYS A 3 0.67 19.98 -16.90
C LYS A 3 1.49 20.02 -18.20
N GLU A 4 2.79 20.25 -18.12
CA GLU A 4 3.70 20.38 -19.27
C GLU A 4 4.35 19.06 -19.69
N ARG A 5 4.21 17.99 -18.88
CA ARG A 5 4.92 16.72 -19.06
C ARG A 5 3.94 15.55 -19.11
N SER A 6 3.11 15.52 -20.14
CA SER A 6 2.18 14.41 -20.41
C SER A 6 2.86 13.10 -20.78
N ASP A 7 4.16 13.12 -21.05
CA ASP A 7 5.02 11.97 -21.33
C ASP A 7 5.48 11.22 -20.06
N LEU A 8 5.25 11.78 -18.87
CA LEU A 8 5.63 11.17 -17.60
C LEU A 8 4.43 10.64 -16.83
N LYS A 9 4.65 9.59 -16.05
CA LYS A 9 3.72 9.15 -14.99
C LYS A 9 4.14 9.74 -13.65
N PHE A 10 3.21 10.36 -12.94
CA PHE A 10 3.48 10.97 -11.64
C PHE A 10 2.86 10.13 -10.52
N LEU A 11 3.68 9.70 -9.58
CA LEU A 11 3.25 8.95 -8.41
C LEU A 11 3.06 9.88 -7.21
N PHE A 12 1.87 9.84 -6.61
CA PHE A 12 1.53 10.59 -5.41
C PHE A 12 1.18 9.64 -4.27
N LEU A 13 2.01 9.62 -3.24
CA LEU A 13 1.74 8.91 -2.00
C LEU A 13 1.12 9.89 -1.01
N THR A 14 -0.08 9.60 -0.49
CA THR A 14 -0.73 10.48 0.49
C THR A 14 -1.38 9.72 1.64
N LYS A 15 -1.22 10.26 2.85
CA LYS A 15 -1.96 9.86 4.06
C LYS A 15 -3.21 10.71 4.29
N ARG A 16 -3.38 11.78 3.52
CA ARG A 16 -4.39 12.83 3.67
C ARG A 16 -5.29 12.86 2.44
N ILE A 17 -6.01 11.76 2.21
CA ILE A 17 -6.89 11.63 1.03
C ILE A 17 -8.10 12.58 1.10
N ASP A 18 -8.37 13.08 2.30
CA ASP A 18 -9.38 14.06 2.68
C ASP A 18 -8.95 15.51 2.44
N LEU A 19 -7.64 15.78 2.30
CA LEU A 19 -7.11 17.11 2.00
C LEU A 19 -6.71 17.20 0.52
N ASP A 20 -7.67 17.69 -0.27
CA ASP A 20 -7.52 18.30 -1.59
C ASP A 20 -6.87 17.49 -2.71
N ILE A 21 -7.51 16.37 -3.07
CA ILE A 21 -7.50 15.90 -4.49
C ILE A 21 -8.25 16.89 -5.40
N VAL A 22 -9.02 17.83 -4.83
CA VAL A 22 -9.74 18.91 -5.51
C VAL A 22 -8.81 19.81 -6.35
N PHE A 23 -7.52 19.93 -6.02
CA PHE A 23 -6.58 20.70 -6.85
C PHE A 23 -6.10 19.97 -8.12
N LEU A 24 -6.39 18.67 -8.26
CA LEU A 24 -6.07 17.93 -9.47
C LEU A 24 -7.13 18.23 -10.54
N ASN A 25 -6.77 19.09 -11.49
CA ASN A 25 -7.58 19.32 -12.69
C ASN A 25 -7.73 18.00 -13.49
N ILE A 26 -8.92 17.79 -14.07
CA ILE A 26 -9.29 16.58 -14.83
C ILE A 26 -8.24 16.22 -15.90
N GLY A 27 -7.68 17.22 -16.58
CA GLY A 27 -6.65 17.02 -17.62
C GLY A 27 -5.34 16.38 -17.13
N MET A 28 -5.05 16.42 -15.83
CA MET A 28 -3.85 15.82 -15.23
C MET A 28 -4.09 14.36 -14.78
N MET A 29 -5.34 13.90 -14.74
CA MET A 29 -5.70 12.62 -14.11
C MET A 29 -5.29 11.40 -14.95
N ALA A 30 -5.01 11.59 -16.24
CA ALA A 30 -4.59 10.49 -17.13
C ALA A 30 -3.16 9.98 -16.86
N THR A 31 -2.29 10.81 -16.27
CA THR A 31 -0.87 10.48 -16.02
C THR A 31 -0.54 10.36 -14.53
N ILE A 32 -1.51 10.61 -13.65
CA ILE A 32 -1.33 10.60 -12.21
C ILE A 32 -1.77 9.26 -11.61
N ILE A 33 -0.88 8.68 -10.81
CA ILE A 33 -1.15 7.52 -9.96
C ILE A 33 -1.24 8.02 -8.52
N ILE A 34 -2.38 7.77 -7.86
CA ILE A 34 -2.59 8.13 -6.46
C ILE A 34 -2.54 6.87 -5.62
N CYS A 35 -1.67 6.87 -4.62
CA CYS A 35 -1.54 5.82 -3.62
C CYS A 35 -2.07 6.32 -2.27
N CYS A 36 -3.18 5.74 -1.81
CA CYS A 36 -3.72 6.04 -0.49
C CYS A 36 -3.00 5.20 0.57
N THR A 37 -2.35 5.85 1.54
CA THR A 37 -1.66 5.18 2.63
C THR A 37 -2.58 4.92 3.81
N ILE A 38 -2.68 3.66 4.22
CA ILE A 38 -3.45 3.18 5.38
C ILE A 38 -2.57 2.33 6.29
N GLU A 39 -2.62 2.57 7.59
CA GLU A 39 -1.73 1.90 8.54
C GLU A 39 -2.44 0.84 9.39
N ASN A 40 -3.76 0.98 9.53
CA ASN A 40 -4.62 0.17 10.41
C ASN A 40 -6.07 0.17 9.88
N GLN A 41 -6.95 -0.62 10.48
CA GLN A 41 -8.34 -0.79 10.06
C GLN A 41 -9.13 0.52 10.15
N LYS A 42 -8.92 1.29 11.22
CA LYS A 42 -9.56 2.62 11.38
C LYS A 42 -9.24 3.54 10.18
N ASN A 43 -7.98 3.61 9.78
CA ASN A 43 -7.55 4.41 8.63
C ASN A 43 -7.99 3.80 7.31
N ALA A 44 -8.05 2.46 7.19
CA ALA A 44 -8.61 1.79 6.03
C ALA A 44 -10.07 2.21 5.83
N ASP A 45 -10.88 2.10 6.88
CA ASP A 45 -12.30 2.42 6.81
C ASP A 45 -12.55 3.89 6.51
N TYR A 46 -11.83 4.80 7.19
CA TYR A 46 -11.96 6.24 6.96
C TYR A 46 -11.47 6.64 5.57
N LYS A 47 -10.19 6.40 5.26
CA LYS A 47 -9.55 6.93 4.05
C LYS A 47 -10.06 6.23 2.79
N LEU A 48 -10.21 4.91 2.82
CA LEU A 48 -10.63 4.18 1.61
C LEU A 48 -12.11 4.36 1.30
N SER A 49 -12.94 4.70 2.30
CA SER A 49 -14.34 5.10 2.05
C SER A 49 -14.45 6.38 1.23
N ILE A 50 -13.52 7.31 1.40
CA ILE A 50 -13.42 8.53 0.58
C ILE A 50 -12.77 8.17 -0.77
N PHE A 51 -11.63 7.47 -0.72
CA PHE A 51 -10.80 7.17 -1.89
C PHE A 51 -11.54 6.40 -2.99
N LYS A 52 -12.42 5.47 -2.62
CA LYS A 52 -13.19 4.68 -3.58
C LYS A 52 -14.07 5.56 -4.49
N ASP A 53 -14.57 6.69 -3.98
CA ASP A 53 -15.54 7.54 -4.69
C ASP A 53 -14.87 8.66 -5.48
N LEU A 54 -13.56 8.88 -5.29
CA LEU A 54 -12.82 9.91 -6.02
C LEU A 54 -12.64 9.51 -7.50
N PRO A 55 -12.77 10.46 -8.45
CA PRO A 55 -12.72 10.17 -9.90
C PRO A 55 -11.30 9.93 -10.44
N ILE A 56 -10.44 9.26 -9.68
CA ILE A 56 -9.03 8.99 -10.03
C ILE A 56 -8.94 7.77 -10.94
N LYS A 57 -8.19 7.91 -12.04
CA LYS A 57 -7.98 6.85 -13.03
C LYS A 57 -7.09 5.72 -12.53
N HIS A 58 -5.92 6.05 -11.97
CA HIS A 58 -4.94 5.09 -11.50
C HIS A 58 -4.88 5.12 -9.96
N LYS A 59 -5.54 4.17 -9.31
CA LYS A 59 -5.63 4.06 -7.85
C LYS A 59 -4.79 2.91 -7.32
N CYS A 60 -4.01 3.20 -6.29
CA CYS A 60 -3.23 2.22 -5.56
C CYS A 60 -3.47 2.38 -4.05
N ILE A 61 -3.22 1.32 -3.29
CA ILE A 61 -3.24 1.35 -1.83
C ILE A 61 -1.85 1.02 -1.31
N THR A 62 -1.37 1.80 -0.35
CA THR A 62 -0.10 1.53 0.34
C THR A 62 -0.41 1.21 1.80
N VAL A 63 -0.24 -0.05 2.18
CA VAL A 63 -0.33 -0.53 3.56
C VAL A 63 1.08 -0.62 4.14
N GLN A 64 1.74 0.54 4.21
CA GLN A 64 3.08 0.67 4.73
C GLN A 64 3.23 1.99 5.53
N PRO A 65 3.45 1.91 6.85
CA PRO A 65 3.60 0.67 7.62
C PRO A 65 2.27 -0.04 7.89
N LEU A 66 2.24 -1.37 7.77
CA LEU A 66 1.15 -2.21 8.27
C LEU A 66 1.34 -2.42 9.78
N LEU A 67 0.38 -1.94 10.59
CA LEU A 67 0.50 -1.92 12.06
C LEU A 67 -0.40 -2.92 12.78
N GLU A 68 -1.40 -3.47 12.09
CA GLU A 68 -2.33 -4.47 12.62
C GLU A 68 -2.92 -5.26 11.46
N LYS A 69 -3.72 -6.29 11.77
CA LYS A 69 -4.50 -6.99 10.74
C LYS A 69 -5.55 -6.05 10.12
N VAL A 70 -5.57 -5.94 8.79
CA VAL A 70 -6.51 -5.07 8.06
C VAL A 70 -7.30 -5.83 7.01
N ASN A 71 -8.60 -5.58 6.96
CA ASN A 71 -9.50 -6.03 5.90
C ASN A 71 -9.84 -4.86 4.94
N ILE A 72 -9.33 -4.95 3.72
CA ILE A 72 -9.54 -3.99 2.63
C ILE A 72 -10.46 -4.54 1.54
N LYS A 73 -11.02 -5.75 1.67
CA LYS A 73 -11.78 -6.44 0.62
C LYS A 73 -12.85 -5.57 -0.05
N LYS A 74 -13.59 -4.78 0.75
CA LYS A 74 -14.66 -3.89 0.26
C LYS A 74 -14.17 -2.67 -0.52
N TYR A 75 -12.86 -2.40 -0.52
CA TYR A 75 -12.22 -1.23 -1.12
C TYR A 75 -11.33 -1.55 -2.33
N LEU A 76 -11.26 -2.82 -2.75
CA LEU A 76 -10.37 -3.27 -3.82
C LEU A 76 -10.88 -3.01 -5.24
N LYS A 77 -12.12 -2.57 -5.39
CA LYS A 77 -12.67 -2.22 -6.71
C LYS A 77 -11.89 -1.04 -7.30
N ASP A 78 -11.51 -1.16 -8.58
CA ASP A 78 -10.77 -0.15 -9.35
C ASP A 78 -9.37 0.18 -8.78
N ILE A 79 -8.82 -0.69 -7.91
CA ILE A 79 -7.45 -0.59 -7.41
C ILE A 79 -6.52 -1.40 -8.33
N GLU A 80 -5.44 -0.76 -8.79
CA GLU A 80 -4.46 -1.39 -9.68
C GLU A 80 -3.38 -2.16 -8.92
N LEU A 81 -3.00 -1.68 -7.74
CA LEU A 81 -1.93 -2.25 -6.93
C LEU A 81 -2.14 -2.00 -5.43
N VAL A 82 -1.89 -3.03 -4.63
CA VAL A 82 -1.71 -2.93 -3.18
C VAL A 82 -0.26 -3.23 -2.81
N VAL A 83 0.40 -2.28 -2.16
CA VAL A 83 1.76 -2.43 -1.64
C VAL A 83 1.71 -2.60 -0.13
N VAL A 84 2.40 -3.59 0.41
CA VAL A 84 2.49 -3.84 1.86
C VAL A 84 3.93 -3.80 2.34
N GLY A 85 4.16 -3.22 3.52
CA GLY A 85 5.47 -3.28 4.17
C GLY A 85 5.48 -2.81 5.62
N GLY A 86 6.61 -3.05 6.29
CA GLY A 86 6.83 -2.66 7.68
C GLY A 86 7.65 -1.38 7.85
N GLU A 87 7.99 -1.07 9.10
CA GLU A 87 8.85 0.05 9.50
C GLU A 87 10.34 -0.35 9.51
N SER A 88 11.22 0.62 9.27
CA SER A 88 12.68 0.44 9.17
C SER A 88 13.45 1.30 10.18
N ASP A 89 13.11 1.18 11.46
CA ASP A 89 13.75 1.92 12.55
C ASP A 89 14.02 1.01 13.76
N ASN A 90 14.86 1.45 14.70
CA ASN A 90 15.16 0.76 15.96
C ASN A 90 13.90 0.60 16.84
N ASN A 91 12.97 1.56 16.78
CA ASN A 91 11.70 1.52 17.50
C ASN A 91 10.53 1.10 16.60
N ALA A 92 10.82 0.43 15.47
CA ALA A 92 9.79 -0.07 14.56
C ALA A 92 8.76 -0.91 15.31
N ARG A 93 7.49 -0.76 14.95
CA ARG A 93 6.45 -1.68 15.42
C ARG A 93 6.58 -3.01 14.71
N THR A 94 6.01 -4.04 15.35
CA THR A 94 6.09 -5.40 14.82
C THR A 94 5.22 -5.54 13.59
N LEU A 95 5.79 -6.11 12.53
CA LEU A 95 5.06 -6.57 11.36
C LEU A 95 4.87 -8.08 11.46
N ASP A 96 3.61 -8.53 11.49
CA ASP A 96 3.28 -9.94 11.40
C ASP A 96 3.10 -10.38 9.94
N TYR A 97 3.83 -11.42 9.54
CA TYR A 97 3.77 -11.98 8.20
C TYR A 97 2.38 -12.53 7.83
N ASP A 98 1.61 -13.03 8.79
CA ASP A 98 0.26 -13.53 8.53
C ASP A 98 -0.69 -12.42 8.09
N TRP A 99 -0.48 -11.19 8.58
CA TRP A 99 -1.26 -10.03 8.13
C TRP A 99 -0.93 -9.67 6.67
N VAL A 100 0.34 -9.81 6.27
CA VAL A 100 0.77 -9.61 4.88
C VAL A 100 0.12 -10.64 3.96
N LEU A 101 0.13 -11.92 4.34
CA LEU A 101 -0.51 -13.00 3.58
C LEU A 101 -2.02 -12.84 3.50
N ASP A 102 -2.67 -12.37 4.57
CA ASP A 102 -4.11 -12.08 4.58
C ASP A 102 -4.47 -11.00 3.55
N ILE A 103 -3.75 -9.88 3.52
CA ILE A 103 -3.95 -8.81 2.53
C ILE A 103 -3.68 -9.33 1.11
N ARG A 104 -2.61 -10.10 0.90
CA ARG A 104 -2.34 -10.75 -0.39
C ARG A 104 -3.53 -11.58 -0.86
N ASN A 105 -4.08 -12.42 0.03
CA ASN A 105 -5.21 -13.28 -0.29
C ASN A 105 -6.48 -12.48 -0.64
N GLN A 106 -6.69 -11.33 0.01
CA GLN A 106 -7.76 -10.40 -0.36
C GLN A 106 -7.53 -9.85 -1.79
N CYS A 107 -6.30 -9.47 -2.14
CA CYS A 107 -5.94 -8.98 -3.47
C CYS A 107 -6.11 -10.04 -4.56
N VAL A 108 -5.62 -11.26 -4.32
CA VAL A 108 -5.78 -12.40 -5.24
C VAL A 108 -7.27 -12.67 -5.52
N LYS A 109 -8.10 -12.71 -4.47
CA LYS A 109 -9.56 -12.93 -4.62
C LYS A 109 -10.27 -11.81 -5.38
N ALA A 110 -9.75 -10.59 -5.32
CA ALA A 110 -10.29 -9.44 -6.03
C ALA A 110 -9.66 -9.23 -7.41
N ASN A 111 -8.69 -10.06 -7.80
CA ASN A 111 -7.86 -9.86 -8.99
C ASN A 111 -7.24 -8.45 -9.00
N VAL A 112 -6.48 -8.12 -7.95
CA VAL A 112 -5.69 -6.89 -7.82
C VAL A 112 -4.21 -7.23 -7.63
N ASN A 113 -3.30 -6.50 -8.29
CA ASN A 113 -1.86 -6.74 -8.12
C ASN A 113 -1.44 -6.49 -6.66
N PHE A 114 -0.45 -7.25 -6.19
CA PHE A 114 0.05 -7.18 -4.83
C PHE A 114 1.58 -7.22 -4.80
N GLU A 115 2.17 -6.30 -4.04
CA GLU A 115 3.61 -6.24 -3.78
C GLU A 115 3.90 -6.27 -2.27
N PHE A 116 4.66 -7.27 -1.82
CA PHE A 116 5.29 -7.22 -0.51
C PHE A 116 6.66 -6.55 -0.63
N ARG A 117 6.72 -5.27 -0.27
CA ARG A 117 7.87 -4.41 -0.57
C ARG A 117 9.00 -4.57 0.43
N GLN A 118 8.66 -4.68 1.72
CA GLN A 118 9.64 -4.61 2.79
C GLN A 118 9.14 -5.28 4.07
N CYS A 119 10.00 -6.07 4.74
CA CYS A 119 9.77 -6.51 6.11
C CYS A 119 9.78 -5.32 7.11
N GLY A 120 9.39 -5.57 8.35
CA GLY A 120 9.67 -4.66 9.47
C GLY A 120 11.01 -5.00 10.13
N THR A 121 11.66 -4.04 10.80
CA THR A 121 12.83 -4.32 11.66
C THR A 121 12.49 -5.41 12.68
N HIS A 122 11.31 -5.32 13.30
CA HIS A 122 10.72 -6.35 14.15
C HIS A 122 9.69 -7.13 13.33
N PHE A 123 10.02 -8.36 12.95
CA PHE A 123 9.23 -9.18 12.02
C PHE A 123 8.80 -10.49 12.68
N ILE A 124 7.50 -10.76 12.73
CA ILE A 124 6.97 -12.04 13.20
C ILE A 124 6.70 -12.94 12.01
N LYS A 125 7.19 -14.19 12.08
CA LYS A 125 6.85 -15.25 11.14
C LYS A 125 6.78 -16.58 11.87
N ASP A 126 5.72 -17.34 11.64
CA ASP A 126 5.47 -18.63 12.29
C ASP A 126 5.53 -18.55 13.84
N GLY A 127 4.98 -17.47 14.40
CA GLY A 127 4.99 -17.20 15.84
C GLY A 127 6.34 -16.78 16.43
N LYS A 128 7.40 -16.67 15.62
CA LYS A 128 8.73 -16.28 16.06
C LYS A 128 9.05 -14.85 15.64
N LEU A 129 9.57 -14.06 16.58
CA LEU A 129 10.09 -12.72 16.34
C LEU A 129 11.53 -12.77 15.78
N TYR A 130 11.77 -12.01 14.73
CA TYR A 130 13.07 -11.78 14.11
C TYR A 130 13.39 -10.29 14.13
N ASN A 131 14.63 -9.97 14.51
CA ASN A 131 15.17 -8.61 14.43
C ASN A 131 16.05 -8.52 13.18
N LEU A 132 15.52 -7.93 12.13
CA LEU A 132 16.17 -7.83 10.82
C LEU A 132 16.94 -6.51 10.69
N GLN A 133 18.11 -6.54 10.04
CA GLN A 133 18.84 -5.31 9.74
C GLN A 133 18.13 -4.51 8.65
N VAL A 134 18.11 -3.18 8.77
CA VAL A 134 17.44 -2.27 7.82
C VAL A 134 17.85 -2.54 6.36
N LYS A 135 19.15 -2.80 6.12
CA LYS A 135 19.69 -3.09 4.79
C LYS A 135 19.13 -4.38 4.16
N ASP A 136 18.62 -5.30 4.98
CA ASP A 136 18.13 -6.60 4.54
C ASP A 136 16.61 -6.63 4.34
N LEU A 137 15.85 -5.64 4.82
CA LEU A 137 14.38 -5.72 4.87
C LEU A 137 13.73 -5.90 3.49
N CYS A 138 14.15 -5.12 2.48
CA CYS A 138 13.64 -5.25 1.12
C CYS A 138 14.11 -6.55 0.45
N LYS A 139 15.34 -6.99 0.76
CA LYS A 139 15.90 -8.24 0.22
C LYS A 139 15.12 -9.44 0.76
N GLN A 140 14.84 -9.48 2.05
CA GLN A 140 14.07 -10.55 2.68
C GLN A 140 12.62 -10.59 2.18
N ALA A 141 11.97 -9.43 2.02
CA ALA A 141 10.63 -9.36 1.43
C ALA A 141 10.59 -9.93 0.01
N LYS A 142 11.58 -9.61 -0.83
CA LYS A 142 11.70 -10.18 -2.19
C LYS A 142 11.89 -11.70 -2.17
N LEU A 143 12.72 -12.21 -1.25
CA LEU A 143 12.96 -13.66 -1.12
C LEU A 143 11.71 -14.44 -0.69
N ALA A 144 10.73 -13.79 -0.05
CA ALA A 144 9.45 -14.42 0.26
C ALA A 144 8.68 -14.84 -1.01
N ASN A 145 8.95 -14.18 -2.15
CA ASN A 145 8.38 -14.50 -3.46
C ASN A 145 6.84 -14.63 -3.47
N ILE A 146 6.17 -13.69 -2.77
CA ILE A 146 4.71 -13.70 -2.61
C ILE A 146 3.97 -12.64 -3.44
N ASN A 147 4.69 -11.86 -4.25
CA ASN A 147 4.07 -10.88 -5.14
C ASN A 147 3.06 -11.58 -6.08
N TYR A 148 1.98 -10.88 -6.41
CA TYR A 148 0.94 -11.37 -7.32
C TYR A 148 0.72 -10.32 -8.39
N ASN A 149 0.84 -10.73 -9.66
CA ASN A 149 0.61 -9.88 -10.82
C ASN A 149 -0.40 -10.57 -11.75
N ILE A 150 -1.21 -9.78 -12.44
CA ILE A 150 -2.28 -10.21 -13.34
C ILE A 150 -1.87 -9.97 -14.78
#